data_AF-A0A5C6LID2-F1
#
_entry.id   AF-A0A5C6LID2-F1
#
_cell.length_a   1.000
_cell.length_b   1.000
_cell.length_c   1.000
_cell.angle_alpha   90.00
_cell.angle_beta   90.00
_cell.angle_gamma   90.00
#
_symmetry.space_group_name_H-M   'P 1'
#
loop_
_entity.id
_entity.type
_entity.pdbx_description
1 polymer ?
#
loop_
_entity_poly.entity_id
_entity_poly.type
_entity_poly.pdbx_seq_one_letter_code
_entity_poly.pdbx_strand_id
1 'polypeptide(L)'
;MVNFNPAAHAVGVYTAVIRIVNNDTNTDRADFTFTVSITVNALPTVTNFTVNGTEDNTLAFTAANFTANYNDRMVHTDSIRITSLPLNGSFRLNGTVIVVGQIFRPHSWVISPLYLLLTGLVLQGLIGERTMVLPSRQVLPV
;
A
#
# COMPACT_ATOMS: atom_id res chain seq x y z
N MET A 1 33.71 13.79 6.52
CA MET A 1 32.39 13.16 6.78
C MET A 1 31.94 12.53 5.48
N VAL A 2 31.53 11.25 5.48
CA VAL A 2 30.88 10.62 4.32
C VAL A 2 29.39 10.94 4.44
N ASN A 3 28.78 11.47 3.37
CA ASN A 3 27.36 11.82 3.35
C ASN A 3 26.66 11.10 2.19
N PHE A 4 25.53 10.48 2.47
CA PHE A 4 24.69 9.81 1.46
C PHE A 4 23.26 10.32 1.61
N ASN A 5 22.65 10.80 0.51
CA ASN A 5 21.26 11.23 0.49
C ASN A 5 20.42 10.21 -0.28
N PRO A 6 19.70 9.30 0.40
CA PRO A 6 18.90 8.26 -0.27
C PRO A 6 17.92 8.81 -1.32
N ALA A 7 17.35 10.01 -1.10
CA ALA A 7 16.37 10.59 -2.02
C ALA A 7 16.97 11.10 -3.35
N ALA A 8 18.29 11.26 -3.43
CA ALA A 8 18.99 11.69 -4.65
C ALA A 8 19.47 10.51 -5.52
N HIS A 9 19.19 9.27 -5.11
CA HIS A 9 19.69 8.08 -5.75
C HIS A 9 18.54 7.18 -6.24
N ALA A 10 18.80 6.43 -7.31
CA ALA A 10 17.84 5.47 -7.84
C ALA A 10 17.72 4.25 -6.90
N VAL A 11 16.65 3.48 -7.08
CA VAL A 11 16.46 2.21 -6.35
C VAL A 11 17.62 1.28 -6.65
N GLY A 12 18.27 0.76 -5.60
CA GLY A 12 19.46 -0.07 -5.76
C GLY A 12 20.29 -0.19 -4.49
N VAL A 13 21.38 -0.95 -4.59
CA VAL A 13 22.36 -1.14 -3.53
C VAL A 13 23.60 -0.32 -3.86
N TYR A 14 24.02 0.51 -2.92
CA TYR A 14 25.20 1.35 -3.02
C TYR A 14 26.23 0.91 -1.99
N THR A 15 27.43 0.57 -2.46
CA THR A 15 28.51 0.08 -1.61
C THR A 15 29.67 1.06 -1.64
N ALA A 16 30.13 1.47 -0.45
CA ALA A 16 31.35 2.20 -0.26
C ALA A 16 32.36 1.31 0.48
N VAL A 17 33.61 1.35 0.03
CA VAL A 17 34.72 0.66 0.68
C VAL A 17 35.65 1.70 1.27
N ILE A 18 35.79 1.68 2.59
CA ILE A 18 36.74 2.51 3.32
C ILE A 18 37.96 1.65 3.60
N ARG A 19 39.10 2.03 3.05
CA ARG A 19 40.36 1.33 3.26
C ARG A 19 41.29 2.18 4.11
N ILE A 20 41.71 1.65 5.24
CA ILE A 20 42.78 2.20 6.07
C ILE A 20 44.04 1.43 5.71
N VAL A 21 44.87 2.06 4.89
CA VAL A 21 46.12 1.49 4.40
C VAL A 21 47.19 1.61 5.49
N ASN A 22 47.91 0.53 5.74
CA ASN A 22 49.15 0.61 6.49
C ASN A 22 50.19 1.30 5.61
N ASN A 23 50.72 2.43 6.08
CA ASN A 23 51.76 3.19 5.39
C ASN A 23 53.10 3.18 6.15
N ASP A 24 53.29 2.19 7.02
CA ASP A 24 54.55 1.91 7.71
C ASP A 24 55.35 0.85 6.93
N THR A 25 56.67 0.95 7.02
CA THR A 25 57.65 -0.04 6.55
C THR A 25 57.51 -1.43 7.19
N ASN A 26 56.84 -1.53 8.34
CA ASN A 26 56.55 -2.82 8.97
C ASN A 26 55.48 -3.60 8.18
N THR A 27 55.93 -4.63 7.44
CA THR A 27 55.11 -5.48 6.58
C THR A 27 54.19 -6.44 7.32
N ASP A 28 54.38 -6.63 8.64
CA ASP A 28 53.55 -7.53 9.46
C ASP A 28 52.22 -6.87 9.87
N ARG A 29 52.06 -5.57 9.60
CA ARG A 29 50.82 -4.83 9.88
C ARG A 29 49.94 -4.78 8.62
N ALA A 30 48.68 -5.15 8.77
CA ALA A 30 47.71 -5.26 7.67
C ALA A 30 46.93 -3.97 7.39
N ASP A 31 46.38 -3.87 6.18
CA ASP A 31 45.34 -2.92 5.83
C ASP A 31 44.01 -3.32 6.48
N PHE A 32 43.21 -2.33 6.89
CA PHE A 32 41.83 -2.55 7.32
C PHE A 32 40.85 -2.08 6.25
N THR A 33 39.80 -2.86 6.04
CA THR A 33 38.73 -2.54 5.09
C THR A 33 37.39 -2.57 5.80
N PHE A 34 36.61 -1.50 5.67
CA PHE A 34 35.22 -1.42 6.09
C PHE A 34 34.35 -1.29 4.85
N THR A 35 33.36 -2.18 4.72
CA THR A 35 32.36 -2.10 3.67
C THR A 35 31.08 -1.55 4.26
N VAL A 36 30.60 -0.43 3.73
CA VAL A 36 29.31 0.16 4.07
C VAL A 36 28.39 -0.05 2.88
N SER A 37 27.22 -0.65 3.13
CA SER A 37 26.19 -0.86 2.11
C SER A 37 24.92 -0.13 2.51
N ILE A 38 24.31 0.54 1.55
CA ILE A 38 23.03 1.24 1.71
C ILE A 38 22.10 0.78 0.59
N THR A 39 20.89 0.38 0.96
CA THR A 39 19.83 0.05 0.01
C THR A 39 18.86 1.22 -0.09
N VAL A 40 18.68 1.74 -1.30
CA VAL A 40 17.62 2.69 -1.63
C VAL A 40 16.42 1.88 -2.13
N ASN A 41 15.31 1.96 -1.40
CA ASN A 41 14.09 1.20 -1.70
C ASN A 41 13.15 2.00 -2.61
N ALA A 42 12.34 1.29 -3.40
CA ALA A 42 11.22 1.89 -4.10
C ALA A 42 10.10 2.23 -3.11
N LEU A 43 9.33 3.29 -3.41
CA LEU A 43 8.06 3.52 -2.74
C LEU A 43 7.04 2.47 -3.20
N PRO A 44 6.10 2.04 -2.34
CA PRO A 44 4.97 1.23 -2.78
C PRO A 44 4.10 2.02 -3.76
N THR A 45 3.57 1.33 -4.76
CA THR A 45 2.62 1.88 -5.72
C THR A 45 1.25 1.24 -5.55
N VAL A 46 0.20 2.05 -5.66
CA VAL A 46 -1.19 1.58 -5.67
C VAL A 46 -1.90 2.13 -6.89
N THR A 47 -2.60 1.27 -7.62
CA THR A 47 -3.48 1.67 -8.71
C THR A 47 -4.93 1.58 -8.26
N ASN A 48 -5.77 2.53 -8.71
CA ASN A 48 -7.20 2.47 -8.44
C ASN A 48 -7.84 1.29 -9.18
N PHE A 49 -8.85 0.69 -8.56
CA PHE A 49 -9.70 -0.31 -9.21
C PHE A 49 -11.15 -0.07 -8.82
N THR A 50 -12.06 -0.61 -9.62
CA THR A 50 -13.49 -0.55 -9.39
C THR A 50 -14.05 -1.97 -9.33
N VAL A 51 -14.97 -2.20 -8.41
CA VAL A 51 -15.78 -3.42 -8.36
C VAL A 51 -17.23 -3.01 -8.55
N ASN A 52 -17.91 -3.64 -9.49
CA ASN A 52 -19.32 -3.40 -9.76
C ASN A 52 -20.16 -4.49 -9.10
N GLY A 53 -21.35 -4.14 -8.64
CA GLY A 53 -22.35 -5.05 -8.11
C GLY A 53 -23.74 -4.55 -8.45
N THR A 54 -24.73 -5.42 -8.34
CA THR A 54 -26.14 -5.02 -8.42
C THR A 54 -26.59 -4.49 -7.07
N GLU A 55 -27.49 -3.51 -7.10
CA GLU A 55 -28.17 -3.05 -5.88
C GLU A 55 -28.90 -4.21 -5.20
N ASP A 56 -29.13 -4.06 -3.89
CA ASP A 56 -29.82 -5.04 -3.04
C ASP A 56 -29.21 -6.45 -3.01
N ASN A 57 -27.98 -6.59 -3.49
CA ASN A 57 -27.23 -7.83 -3.45
C ASN A 57 -25.97 -7.67 -2.61
N THR A 58 -25.52 -8.78 -2.02
CA THR A 58 -24.23 -8.80 -1.34
C THR A 58 -23.11 -8.80 -2.38
N LEU A 59 -22.23 -7.81 -2.32
CA LEU A 59 -21.00 -7.76 -3.11
C LEU A 59 -19.84 -8.36 -2.30
N ALA A 60 -19.28 -9.47 -2.79
CA ALA A 60 -18.12 -10.10 -2.16
C ALA A 60 -16.82 -9.48 -2.66
N PHE A 61 -15.90 -9.21 -1.73
CA PHE A 61 -14.52 -8.83 -2.01
C PHE A 61 -13.60 -9.99 -1.65
N THR A 62 -12.62 -10.22 -2.50
CA THR A 62 -11.55 -11.20 -2.31
C THR A 62 -10.27 -10.49 -1.87
N ALA A 63 -9.32 -11.23 -1.29
CA ALA A 63 -7.99 -10.68 -1.00
C ALA A 63 -7.32 -10.10 -2.26
N ALA A 64 -7.56 -10.72 -3.42
CA ALA A 64 -7.03 -10.26 -4.71
C ALA A 64 -7.48 -8.83 -5.08
N ASN A 65 -8.68 -8.40 -4.65
CA ASN A 65 -9.11 -7.02 -4.88
C ASN A 65 -8.17 -6.00 -4.22
N PHE A 66 -7.52 -6.35 -3.11
CA PHE A 66 -6.65 -5.45 -2.35
C PHE A 66 -5.15 -5.67 -2.62
N THR A 67 -4.76 -6.86 -3.09
CA THR A 67 -3.35 -7.18 -3.36
C THR A 67 -2.96 -7.01 -4.82
N ALA A 68 -3.89 -7.20 -5.78
CA ALA A 68 -3.55 -7.15 -7.21
C ALA A 68 -3.15 -5.75 -7.72
N ASN A 69 -3.62 -4.71 -7.04
CA ASN A 69 -3.37 -3.32 -7.41
C ASN A 69 -2.33 -2.64 -6.52
N TYR A 70 -1.71 -3.39 -5.61
CA TYR A 70 -0.59 -2.93 -4.79
C TYR A 70 0.69 -3.59 -5.29
N ASN A 71 1.76 -2.82 -5.39
CA ASN A 71 3.09 -3.34 -5.68
C ASN A 71 4.13 -2.64 -4.80
N ASP A 72 4.87 -3.46 -4.06
CA ASP A 72 6.10 -3.06 -3.38
C ASP A 72 7.09 -4.22 -3.55
N ARG A 73 8.22 -3.90 -4.17
CA ARG A 73 9.21 -4.90 -4.60
C ARG A 73 10.05 -5.42 -3.43
N MET A 74 10.02 -4.75 -2.27
CA MET A 74 10.88 -5.07 -1.13
C MET A 74 10.13 -5.26 0.20
N VAL A 75 8.85 -4.92 0.28
CA VAL A 75 7.99 -5.17 1.46
C VAL A 75 6.60 -5.65 1.03
N HIS A 76 5.92 -6.44 1.85
CA HIS A 76 4.53 -6.83 1.61
C HIS A 76 3.57 -5.71 2.06
N THR A 77 2.35 -5.66 1.52
CA THR A 77 1.31 -4.73 2.00
C THR A 77 0.98 -5.04 3.46
N ASP A 78 1.48 -4.22 4.38
CA ASP A 78 1.29 -4.48 5.80
C ASP A 78 -0.13 -4.16 6.27
N SER A 79 -0.82 -3.21 5.63
CA SER A 79 -2.19 -2.88 6.00
C SER A 79 -2.95 -2.07 4.95
N ILE A 80 -4.28 -2.09 5.06
CA ILE A 80 -5.21 -1.21 4.37
C ILE A 80 -5.99 -0.38 5.37
N ARG A 81 -6.37 0.85 5.00
CA ARG A 81 -7.23 1.73 5.79
C ARG A 81 -8.47 2.09 4.99
N ILE A 82 -9.64 2.00 5.63
CA ILE A 82 -10.88 2.48 5.01
C ILE A 82 -10.99 3.98 5.21
N THR A 83 -11.02 4.74 4.12
CA THR A 83 -11.09 6.21 4.13
C THR A 83 -12.51 6.73 3.95
N SER A 84 -13.38 5.94 3.33
CA SER A 84 -14.80 6.24 3.14
C SER A 84 -15.60 4.95 2.99
N LEU A 85 -16.90 5.05 3.21
CA LEU A 85 -17.87 3.99 3.00
C LEU A 85 -19.00 4.51 2.12
N PRO A 86 -19.69 3.62 1.37
CA PRO A 86 -20.90 4.01 0.66
C PRO A 86 -21.97 4.52 1.63
N LEU A 87 -22.79 5.46 1.16
CA LEU A 87 -23.86 6.06 1.97
C LEU A 87 -24.91 5.01 2.40
N ASN A 88 -25.20 4.07 1.50
CA ASN A 88 -26.13 2.98 1.74
C ASN A 88 -25.38 1.65 1.83
N GLY A 89 -25.81 0.83 2.78
CA GLY A 89 -25.22 -0.47 3.06
C GLY A 89 -24.22 -0.51 4.21
N SER A 90 -23.72 -1.72 4.49
CA SER A 90 -22.72 -1.99 5.52
C SER A 90 -21.59 -2.83 4.94
N PHE A 91 -20.36 -2.32 5.07
CA PHE A 91 -19.15 -3.07 4.73
C PHE A 91 -18.78 -3.96 5.92
N ARG A 92 -18.54 -5.25 5.69
CA ARG A 92 -18.42 -6.25 6.75
C ARG A 92 -17.28 -7.22 6.48
N LEU A 93 -16.44 -7.45 7.49
CA LEU A 93 -15.46 -8.55 7.50
C LEU A 93 -15.95 -9.61 8.47
N ASN A 94 -16.17 -10.85 7.99
CA ASN A 94 -16.72 -11.94 8.81
C ASN A 94 -17.98 -11.55 9.60
N GLY A 95 -18.89 -10.82 8.95
CA GLY A 95 -20.12 -10.32 9.59
C GLY A 95 -19.94 -9.11 10.52
N THR A 96 -18.71 -8.73 10.86
CA THR A 96 -18.43 -7.53 11.67
C THR A 96 -18.43 -6.29 10.80
N VAL A 97 -19.23 -5.28 11.15
CA VAL A 97 -19.27 -4.01 10.43
C VAL A 97 -17.93 -3.28 10.54
N ILE A 98 -17.46 -2.80 9.40
CA ILE A 98 -16.26 -1.99 9.24
C ILE A 98 -16.63 -0.52 9.28
N VAL A 99 -15.81 0.28 9.94
CA VAL A 99 -15.99 1.73 10.06
C VAL A 99 -14.87 2.50 9.37
N VAL A 100 -15.14 3.76 9.03
CA VAL A 100 -14.10 4.68 8.50
C VAL A 100 -12.97 4.82 9.51
N GLY A 101 -11.73 4.79 9.01
CA GLY A 101 -10.52 4.88 9.81
C GLY A 101 -9.97 3.53 10.27
N GLN A 102 -10.74 2.45 10.16
CA GLN A 102 -10.29 1.13 10.56
C GLN A 102 -9.16 0.61 9.65
N ILE A 103 -8.18 -0.06 10.27
CA ILE A 103 -6.97 -0.59 9.62
C ILE A 103 -7.01 -2.12 9.69
N PHE A 104 -6.69 -2.79 8.57
CA PHE A 104 -6.69 -4.24 8.45
C PHE A 104 -5.49 -4.77 7.69
N ARG A 105 -5.19 -6.06 7.84
CA ARG A 105 -4.14 -6.74 7.10
C ARG A 105 -4.75 -7.71 6.07
N PRO A 106 -4.52 -7.52 4.75
CA PRO A 106 -5.15 -8.36 3.73
C PRO A 106 -4.79 -9.84 3.80
N HIS A 107 -3.55 -10.14 4.21
CA HIS A 107 -3.05 -11.51 4.35
C HIS A 107 -3.65 -12.27 5.55
N SER A 108 -4.43 -11.60 6.41
CA SER A 108 -5.24 -12.25 7.44
C SER A 108 -6.59 -12.75 6.90
N TRP A 109 -6.94 -12.47 5.63
CA TRP A 109 -8.24 -12.78 5.04
C TRP A 109 -8.30 -14.09 4.24
N VAL A 110 -7.24 -14.90 4.27
CA VAL A 110 -7.14 -16.16 3.51
C VAL A 110 -8.23 -17.18 3.93
N ILE A 111 -8.92 -16.95 5.05
CA ILE A 111 -9.97 -17.83 5.60
C ILE A 111 -11.32 -17.11 5.79
N SER A 112 -11.53 -15.92 5.21
CA SER A 112 -12.59 -15.02 5.69
C SER A 112 -13.12 -14.08 4.62
N PRO A 113 -14.38 -14.27 4.15
CA PRO A 113 -14.94 -13.43 3.11
C PRO A 113 -15.28 -12.02 3.63
N LEU A 114 -14.92 -11.01 2.83
CA LEU A 114 -15.27 -9.62 3.03
C LEU A 114 -16.50 -9.31 2.16
N TYR A 115 -17.54 -8.72 2.74
CA TYR A 115 -18.80 -8.47 2.07
C TYR A 115 -19.21 -7.01 2.20
N LEU A 116 -19.81 -6.45 1.16
CA LEU A 116 -20.60 -5.23 1.23
C LEU A 116 -22.07 -5.60 1.03
N LEU A 117 -22.90 -5.33 2.02
CA LEU A 117 -24.35 -5.48 1.90
C LEU A 117 -24.96 -4.10 1.67
N LEU A 118 -25.44 -3.79 0.46
CA LEU A 118 -26.20 -2.56 0.22
C LEU A 118 -27.62 -2.73 0.78
N THR A 119 -28.11 -1.74 1.55
CA THR A 119 -29.50 -1.71 2.06
C THR A 119 -30.06 -0.29 2.00
N GLY A 120 -31.23 -0.11 1.37
CA GLY A 120 -32.03 1.14 1.27
C GLY A 120 -31.74 1.93 -0.01
N LEU A 121 -32.70 2.16 -0.92
CA LEU A 121 -33.90 3.01 -0.78
C LEU A 121 -35.13 2.47 -1.55
N VAL A 122 -36.34 2.70 -1.00
CA VAL A 122 -37.65 2.40 -1.62
C VAL A 122 -37.94 3.33 -2.82
N LEU A 123 -38.47 2.72 -3.89
CA LEU A 123 -38.74 3.25 -5.24
C LEU A 123 -39.68 4.48 -5.30
N GLN A 124 -39.25 5.56 -5.98
CA GLN A 124 -40.16 6.55 -6.60
C GLN A 124 -39.52 7.05 -7.92
N GLY A 125 -39.75 6.33 -9.03
CA GLY A 125 -39.75 6.88 -10.39
C GLY A 125 -38.42 7.32 -11.03
N LEU A 126 -38.28 6.97 -12.30
CA LEU A 126 -37.26 7.41 -13.28
C LEU A 126 -35.88 6.74 -13.23
N ILE A 127 -35.72 5.79 -14.16
CA ILE A 127 -34.58 5.64 -15.08
C ILE A 127 -33.47 6.70 -14.92
N GLY A 128 -32.30 6.26 -14.47
CA GLY A 128 -31.08 7.06 -14.51
C GLY A 128 -29.92 6.33 -13.85
N GLU A 129 -29.01 5.79 -14.66
CA GLU A 129 -27.69 5.30 -14.23
C GLU A 129 -27.04 6.27 -13.24
N ARG A 130 -26.44 5.72 -12.16
CA ARG A 130 -25.60 6.49 -11.24
C ARG A 130 -24.27 5.76 -11.05
N THR A 131 -23.23 6.30 -11.67
CA THR A 131 -21.85 5.85 -11.53
C THR A 131 -21.34 6.11 -10.10
N MET A 132 -20.77 5.09 -9.45
CA MET A 132 -20.03 5.27 -8.20
C MET A 132 -18.63 5.81 -8.51
N VAL A 133 -18.46 7.13 -8.38
CA VAL A 133 -17.14 7.79 -8.46
C VAL A 133 -16.62 8.01 -7.04
N LEU A 134 -15.50 7.37 -6.69
CA LEU A 134 -14.75 7.69 -5.48
C LEU A 134 -13.95 8.98 -5.73
N PRO A 135 -14.14 10.06 -4.94
CA PRO A 135 -13.48 11.33 -5.21
C PRO A 135 -11.98 11.22 -4.94
N SER A 136 -11.16 11.61 -5.92
CA SER A 136 -9.79 12.03 -5.66
C SER A 136 -9.81 13.48 -5.14
N ARG A 137 -8.97 13.74 -4.15
CA ARG A 137 -8.73 15.06 -3.57
C ARG A 137 -8.24 16.02 -4.66
N GLN A 138 -9.02 17.05 -5.03
CA GLN A 138 -8.48 18.21 -5.71
C GLN A 138 -7.69 19.06 -4.70
N VAL A 139 -6.40 19.26 -4.95
CA VAL A 139 -5.66 20.39 -4.41
C VAL A 139 -5.34 21.29 -5.59
N LEU A 140 -5.76 22.55 -5.55
CA LEU A 140 -5.30 23.60 -6.46
C LEU A 140 -4.58 24.70 -5.64
N PRO A 141 -3.62 25.40 -6.27
CA PRO A 141 -2.43 25.96 -5.61
C PRO A 141 -2.68 27.36 -5.03
N VAL A 142 -1.72 27.86 -4.23
CA VAL A 142 -1.40 29.28 -4.16
C VAL A 142 -0.06 29.49 -4.84
#